data_AF-A0A3M1ZXP5-F1
#
_entry.id   AF-A0A3M1ZXP5-F1
#
_cell.length_a   1.000
_cell.length_b   1.000
_cell.length_c   1.000
_cell.angle_alpha   90.00
_cell.angle_beta   90.00
_cell.angle_gamma   90.00
#
_symmetry.space_group_name_H-M   'P 1'
#
loop_
_entity.id
_entity.type
_entity.pdbx_description
1 polymer ?
#
loop_
_entity_poly.entity_id
_entity_poly.type
_entity_poly.pdbx_seq_one_letter_code
_entity_poly.pdbx_strand_id
1 'polypeptide(L)'
;MERFAAGMLPRALHGIQVGIATVLSARLFERLLAADVPASFDAAPPFDPSRFERLSDDHPNLPPTIVAEIRAQFEAKQLHGTAQAEERRRVAASWPRLREELAAVAMPARRIETALERAGCPTSPAAIGVGDDHAVHTLRVCRQIRNRYVGLDLMADLGVLDRWAEAVVRDGT
;
A
#
# COMPACT_ATOMS: atom_id res chain seq x y z
N MET A 1 -4.24 4.42 13.90
CA MET A 1 -4.22 5.90 13.91
C MET A 1 -5.63 6.45 14.05
N GLU A 2 -6.53 6.23 13.09
CA GLU A 2 -7.93 6.73 13.15
C GLU A 2 -8.65 6.45 14.46
N ARG A 3 -8.67 5.18 14.91
CA ARG A 3 -9.32 4.82 16.18
C ARG A 3 -8.72 5.53 17.38
N PHE A 4 -7.40 5.69 17.42
CA PHE A 4 -6.72 6.43 18.48
C PHE A 4 -7.07 7.92 18.42
N ALA A 5 -7.10 8.52 17.23
CA ALA A 5 -7.54 9.91 17.02
C ALA A 5 -9.01 10.11 17.43
N ALA A 6 -9.84 9.08 17.31
CA ALA A 6 -11.23 9.07 17.76
C ALA A 6 -11.41 8.66 19.24
N GLY A 7 -10.33 8.51 20.02
CA GLY A 7 -10.40 8.12 21.44
C GLY A 7 -10.87 6.66 21.68
N MET A 8 -10.83 5.81 20.65
CA MET A 8 -11.24 4.41 20.70
C MET A 8 -10.04 3.48 20.90
N LEU A 9 -10.29 2.35 21.58
CA LEU A 9 -9.30 1.28 21.69
C LEU A 9 -8.96 0.64 20.32
N PRO A 10 -7.71 0.20 20.10
CA PRO A 10 -7.32 -0.57 18.93
C PRO A 10 -8.15 -1.86 18.79
N ARG A 11 -8.42 -2.30 17.55
CA ARG A 11 -9.17 -3.54 17.29
C ARG A 11 -8.41 -4.81 17.71
N ALA A 12 -7.09 -4.74 17.74
CA ALA A 12 -6.20 -5.82 18.15
C ALA A 12 -4.86 -5.23 18.60
N LEU A 13 -4.00 -6.06 19.19
CA LEU A 13 -2.61 -5.69 19.47
C LEU A 13 -1.90 -5.25 18.18
N HIS A 14 -0.99 -4.30 18.28
CA HIS A 14 -0.33 -3.74 17.10
C HIS A 14 0.43 -4.80 16.28
N GLY A 15 1.10 -5.74 16.94
CA GLY A 15 1.79 -6.85 16.26
C GLY A 15 0.85 -7.73 15.43
N ILE A 16 -0.40 -7.92 15.88
CA ILE A 16 -1.41 -8.66 15.11
C ILE A 16 -1.77 -7.89 13.83
N GLN A 17 -2.01 -6.58 13.95
CA GLN A 17 -2.33 -5.73 12.78
C GLN A 17 -1.19 -5.75 11.76
N VAL A 18 0.06 -5.65 12.25
CA VAL A 18 1.25 -5.71 11.40
C VAL A 18 1.41 -7.08 10.75
N GLY A 19 1.14 -8.18 11.46
CA GLY A 19 1.18 -9.54 10.91
C GLY A 19 0.23 -9.71 9.72
N ILE A 20 -1.03 -9.31 9.88
CA ILE A 20 -2.04 -9.34 8.80
C ILE A 20 -1.59 -8.45 7.63
N ALA A 21 -1.16 -7.22 7.90
CA ALA A 21 -0.68 -6.31 6.86
C ALA A 21 0.56 -6.84 6.13
N THR A 22 1.40 -7.62 6.80
CA THR A 22 2.59 -8.26 6.19
C THR A 22 2.18 -9.33 5.19
N VAL A 23 1.16 -10.14 5.50
CA VAL A 23 0.60 -11.12 4.55
C VAL A 23 0.01 -10.41 3.32
N LEU A 24 -0.83 -9.39 3.52
CA LEU A 24 -1.42 -8.62 2.42
C LEU A 24 -0.35 -7.93 1.56
N SER A 25 0.68 -7.36 2.20
CA SER A 25 1.81 -6.75 1.49
C SER A 25 2.56 -7.78 0.66
N ALA A 26 2.83 -8.97 1.21
CA ALA A 26 3.49 -10.04 0.46
C ALA A 26 2.68 -10.47 -0.77
N ARG A 27 1.35 -10.60 -0.66
CA ARG A 27 0.46 -10.88 -1.80
C ARG A 27 0.53 -9.77 -2.87
N LEU A 28 0.64 -8.51 -2.46
CA LEU A 28 0.83 -7.38 -3.39
C LEU A 28 2.20 -7.46 -4.09
N PHE A 29 3.27 -7.81 -3.37
CA PHE A 29 4.60 -8.00 -3.94
C PHE A 29 4.67 -9.17 -4.91
N GLU A 30 3.98 -10.29 -4.64
CA GLU A 30 3.84 -11.41 -5.57
C GLU A 30 3.20 -10.94 -6.90
N ARG A 31 2.14 -10.14 -6.83
CA ARG A 31 1.51 -9.54 -8.02
C ARG A 31 2.45 -8.58 -8.75
N LEU A 32 3.20 -7.75 -8.01
CA LEU A 32 4.18 -6.84 -8.60
C LEU A 32 5.30 -7.60 -9.33
N LEU A 33 5.82 -8.69 -8.76
CA LEU A 33 6.85 -9.52 -9.37
C LEU A 33 6.37 -10.27 -10.63
N ALA A 34 5.06 -10.45 -10.78
CA ALA A 34 4.43 -11.04 -11.95
C ALA A 34 4.01 -10.01 -13.01
N ALA A 35 4.06 -8.71 -12.70
CA ALA A 35 3.56 -7.67 -13.59
C ALA A 35 4.58 -7.23 -14.65
N ASP A 36 4.05 -6.81 -15.79
CA ASP A 36 4.78 -6.03 -16.78
C ASP A 36 4.77 -4.55 -16.36
N VAL A 37 5.79 -4.13 -15.59
CA VAL A 37 5.92 -2.78 -15.07
C VAL A 37 6.07 -1.73 -16.17
N PRO A 38 6.94 -1.91 -17.19
CA PRO A 38 7.00 -1.00 -18.34
C PRO A 38 5.63 -0.78 -19.01
N ALA A 39 4.93 -1.86 -19.37
CA ALA A 39 3.62 -1.74 -20.02
C ALA A 39 2.57 -1.10 -19.11
N SER A 40 2.64 -1.36 -17.79
CA SER A 40 1.74 -0.76 -16.82
C SER A 40 1.96 0.75 -16.69
N PHE A 41 3.21 1.25 -16.79
CA PHE A 41 3.47 2.69 -16.79
C PHE A 41 2.91 3.40 -18.02
N ASP A 42 2.96 2.75 -19.19
CA ASP A 42 2.41 3.30 -20.43
C ASP A 42 0.88 3.43 -20.37
N ALA A 43 0.22 2.50 -19.69
CA ALA A 43 -1.23 2.53 -19.48
C ALA A 43 -1.68 3.45 -18.34
N ALA A 44 -0.79 3.76 -17.38
CA ALA A 44 -1.14 4.51 -16.18
C ALA A 44 -1.22 6.02 -16.43
N PRO A 45 -2.31 6.70 -16.02
CA PRO A 45 -2.36 8.15 -16.09
C PRO A 45 -1.26 8.79 -15.24
N PRO A 46 -0.75 9.99 -15.59
CA PRO A 46 0.16 10.73 -14.72
C PRO A 46 -0.52 11.06 -13.39
N PHE A 47 0.28 11.28 -12.36
CA PHE A 47 -0.25 11.73 -11.07
C PHE A 47 -0.88 13.12 -11.22
N ASP A 48 -2.09 13.27 -10.70
CA ASP A 48 -2.83 14.53 -10.64
C ASP A 48 -2.50 15.27 -9.32
N PRO A 49 -1.77 16.41 -9.35
CA PRO A 49 -1.40 17.15 -8.15
C PRO A 49 -2.60 17.68 -7.35
N SER A 50 -3.78 17.83 -7.96
CA SER A 50 -4.97 18.23 -7.21
C SER A 50 -5.44 17.17 -6.20
N ARG A 51 -4.87 15.95 -6.26
CA ARG A 51 -5.03 14.92 -5.22
C ARG A 51 -4.53 15.37 -3.85
N PHE A 52 -3.52 16.25 -3.77
CA PHE A 52 -3.04 16.76 -2.48
C PHE A 52 -4.16 17.50 -1.74
N GLU A 53 -4.99 18.24 -2.47
CA GLU A 53 -6.12 18.98 -1.89
C GLU A 53 -7.28 18.10 -1.41
N ARG A 54 -7.35 16.87 -1.90
CA ARG A 54 -8.43 15.92 -1.60
C ARG A 54 -8.04 14.85 -0.57
N LEU A 55 -6.92 15.02 0.13
CA LEU A 55 -6.47 14.05 1.14
C LEU A 55 -7.42 13.91 2.34
N SER A 56 -8.31 14.88 2.57
CA SER A 56 -9.41 14.73 3.54
C SER A 56 -10.38 13.62 3.17
N ASP A 57 -10.58 13.38 1.86
CA ASP A 57 -11.47 12.33 1.35
C ASP A 57 -10.86 10.95 1.58
N ASP A 58 -9.52 10.88 1.53
CA ASP A 58 -8.73 9.68 1.83
C ASP A 58 -8.62 9.43 3.35
N HIS A 59 -8.75 10.46 4.19
CA HIS A 59 -8.60 10.36 5.66
C HIS A 59 -9.78 11.02 6.40
N PRO A 60 -11.03 10.60 6.15
CA PRO A 60 -12.22 11.30 6.64
C PRO A 60 -12.37 11.28 8.17
N ASN A 61 -11.68 10.35 8.83
CA ASN A 61 -11.73 10.16 10.28
C ASN A 61 -10.56 10.84 11.03
N LEU A 62 -9.69 11.57 10.33
CA LEU A 62 -8.54 12.25 10.95
C LEU A 62 -8.79 13.75 11.13
N PRO A 63 -8.30 14.36 12.22
CA PRO A 63 -8.37 15.81 12.39
C PRO A 63 -7.64 16.56 11.27
N PRO A 64 -8.08 17.78 10.89
CA PRO A 64 -7.45 18.56 9.83
C PRO A 64 -5.95 18.79 10.03
N THR A 65 -5.49 18.91 11.28
CA THR A 65 -4.06 19.06 11.62
C THR A 65 -3.24 17.83 11.22
N ILE A 66 -3.77 16.63 11.44
CA ILE A 66 -3.11 15.38 11.05
C ILE A 66 -3.15 15.20 9.53
N VAL A 67 -4.25 15.59 8.88
CA VAL A 67 -4.34 15.56 7.40
C VAL A 67 -3.31 16.52 6.78
N ALA A 68 -3.07 17.68 7.38
CA ALA A 68 -2.02 18.61 6.94
C ALA A 68 -0.61 18.01 7.11
N GLU A 69 -0.34 17.27 8.19
CA GLU A 69 0.92 16.53 8.35
C GLU A 69 1.07 15.45 7.29
N ILE A 70 0.03 14.65 7.04
CA ILE A 70 0.01 13.62 5.99
C ILE A 70 0.28 14.24 4.61
N ARG A 71 -0.35 15.39 4.33
CA ARG A 71 -0.09 16.15 3.10
C ARG A 71 1.38 16.51 2.95
N ALA A 72 1.97 17.13 3.98
CA ALA A 72 3.39 17.49 3.94
C ALA A 72 4.30 16.27 3.72
N GLN A 73 3.96 15.12 4.33
CA GLN A 73 4.70 13.88 4.12
C GLN A 73 4.54 13.32 2.70
N PHE A 74 3.34 13.39 2.13
CA PHE A 74 3.02 12.84 0.82
C PHE A 74 3.55 13.71 -0.32
N GLU A 75 3.37 15.03 -0.23
CA GLU A 75 3.92 16.02 -1.17
C GLU A 75 5.44 15.93 -1.26
N ALA A 76 6.12 15.73 -0.12
CA ALA A 76 7.58 15.64 -0.09
C ALA A 76 8.16 14.42 -0.85
N LYS A 77 7.35 13.39 -1.15
CA LYS A 77 7.80 12.20 -1.90
C LYS A 77 7.16 12.02 -3.27
N GLN A 78 5.97 12.56 -3.49
CA GLN A 78 5.19 12.23 -4.69
C GLN A 78 5.63 13.10 -5.86
N LEU A 79 6.33 12.48 -6.81
CA LEU A 79 6.70 13.14 -8.06
C LEU A 79 5.47 13.34 -8.96
N HIS A 80 5.49 14.42 -9.74
CA HIS A 80 4.48 14.74 -10.74
C HIS A 80 5.10 15.46 -11.95
N GLY A 81 4.36 15.55 -13.05
CA GLY A 81 4.81 16.22 -14.27
C GLY A 81 6.07 15.58 -14.89
N THR A 82 7.05 16.40 -15.27
CA THR A 82 8.29 15.94 -15.93
C THR A 82 9.12 15.02 -15.03
N ALA A 83 9.24 15.35 -13.74
CA ALA A 83 9.99 14.54 -12.77
C ALA A 83 9.40 13.13 -12.63
N GLN A 84 8.08 13.00 -12.61
CA GLN A 84 7.43 11.68 -12.60
C GLN A 84 7.70 10.92 -13.90
N ALA A 85 7.60 11.59 -15.05
CA ALA A 85 7.84 10.94 -16.34
C ALA A 85 9.28 10.42 -16.46
N GLU A 86 10.26 11.18 -15.98
CA GLU A 86 11.67 10.76 -15.92
C GLU A 86 11.87 9.58 -14.97
N GLU A 87 11.26 9.63 -13.78
CA GLU A 87 11.33 8.53 -12.82
C GLU A 87 10.73 7.24 -13.38
N ARG A 88 9.56 7.32 -14.02
CA ARG A 88 8.92 6.15 -14.67
C ARG A 88 9.83 5.52 -15.70
N ARG A 89 10.49 6.31 -16.56
CA ARG A 89 11.46 5.79 -17.54
C ARG A 89 12.65 5.12 -16.86
N ARG A 90 13.18 5.71 -15.78
CA ARG A 90 14.29 5.16 -15.02
C ARG A 90 13.93 3.81 -14.38
N VAL A 91 12.76 3.73 -13.75
CA VAL A 91 12.25 2.50 -13.14
C VAL A 91 11.99 1.45 -14.20
N ALA A 92 11.33 1.79 -15.31
CA ALA A 92 11.06 0.86 -16.41
C ALA A 92 12.36 0.27 -17.00
N ALA A 93 13.36 1.11 -17.27
CA ALA A 93 14.66 0.66 -17.77
C ALA A 93 15.42 -0.22 -16.76
N SER A 94 15.28 0.07 -15.47
CA SER A 94 15.92 -0.69 -14.39
C SER A 94 15.12 -1.90 -13.93
N TRP A 95 13.89 -2.09 -14.43
CA TRP A 95 12.95 -3.07 -13.90
C TRP A 95 13.47 -4.51 -13.88
N PRO A 96 14.16 -5.03 -14.92
CA PRO A 96 14.69 -6.39 -14.88
C PRO A 96 15.60 -6.65 -13.67
N ARG A 97 16.51 -5.71 -13.38
CA ARG A 97 17.40 -5.77 -12.21
C ARG A 97 16.63 -5.63 -10.90
N LEU A 98 15.74 -4.63 -10.81
CA LEU A 98 14.93 -4.41 -9.61
C LEU A 98 14.06 -5.62 -9.28
N ARG A 99 13.47 -6.26 -10.30
CA ARG A 99 12.67 -7.47 -10.15
C ARG A 99 13.50 -8.63 -9.60
N GLU A 100 14.72 -8.83 -10.08
CA GLU A 100 15.63 -9.85 -9.57
C GLU A 100 16.01 -9.59 -8.09
N GLU A 101 16.40 -8.36 -7.76
CA GLU A 101 16.74 -7.96 -6.39
C GLU A 101 15.55 -8.12 -5.43
N LEU A 102 14.35 -7.72 -5.86
CA LEU A 102 13.12 -7.90 -5.09
C LEU A 102 12.76 -9.38 -4.93
N ALA A 103 12.86 -10.19 -5.98
CA ALA A 103 12.57 -11.61 -5.91
C ALA A 103 13.50 -12.36 -4.96
N ALA A 104 14.77 -11.92 -4.84
CA ALA A 104 15.74 -12.52 -3.93
C ALA A 104 15.41 -12.32 -2.45
N VAL A 105 14.70 -11.24 -2.09
CA VAL A 105 14.36 -10.90 -0.70
C VAL A 105 12.88 -11.11 -0.36
N ALA A 106 12.01 -11.24 -1.37
CA ALA A 106 10.58 -11.44 -1.17
C ALA A 106 10.29 -12.80 -0.54
N MET A 107 9.49 -12.81 0.52
CA MET A 107 8.97 -14.04 1.10
C MET A 107 7.57 -14.32 0.56
N PRO A 108 7.27 -15.56 0.11
CA PRO A 108 5.92 -15.91 -0.33
C PRO A 108 4.88 -15.66 0.77
N ALA A 109 3.75 -15.08 0.41
CA ALA A 109 2.69 -14.72 1.34
C ALA A 109 2.21 -15.93 2.15
N ARG A 110 2.02 -17.07 1.47
CA ARG A 110 1.64 -18.34 2.09
C ARG A 110 2.60 -18.78 3.21
N ARG A 111 3.90 -18.52 3.04
CA ARG A 111 4.90 -18.89 4.06
C ARG A 111 4.75 -18.02 5.32
N ILE A 112 4.49 -16.72 5.16
CA ILE A 112 4.24 -15.80 6.26
C ILE A 112 2.93 -16.18 6.97
N GLU A 113 1.88 -16.44 6.20
CA GLU A 113 0.56 -16.87 6.69
C GLU A 113 0.66 -18.15 7.52
N THR A 114 1.29 -19.21 7.00
CA THR A 114 1.52 -20.46 7.76
C THR A 114 2.34 -20.24 9.04
N ALA A 115 3.31 -19.33 9.04
CA ALA A 115 4.09 -19.02 10.24
C ALA A 115 3.23 -18.35 11.32
N LEU A 116 2.35 -17.42 10.92
CA LEU A 116 1.40 -16.76 11.81
C LEU A 116 0.35 -17.74 12.36
N GLU A 117 -0.21 -18.60 11.51
CA GLU A 117 -1.17 -19.65 11.92
C GLU A 117 -0.57 -20.58 12.97
N ARG A 118 0.68 -21.04 12.76
CA ARG A 118 1.41 -21.89 13.72
C ARG A 118 1.68 -21.19 15.05
N ALA A 119 1.79 -19.86 15.04
CA ALA A 119 1.91 -19.05 16.26
C ALA A 119 0.55 -18.73 16.91
N GLY A 120 -0.57 -19.23 16.37
CA GLY A 120 -1.92 -18.92 16.85
C GLY A 120 -2.35 -17.48 16.58
N CYS A 121 -1.69 -16.79 15.65
CA CYS A 121 -2.02 -15.43 15.27
C CYS A 121 -3.08 -15.41 14.17
N PRO A 122 -4.04 -14.46 14.21
CA PRO A 122 -4.98 -14.28 13.11
C PRO A 122 -4.25 -13.77 11.86
N THR A 123 -4.72 -14.21 10.68
CA THR A 123 -4.07 -13.94 9.39
C THR A 123 -4.93 -13.10 8.43
N SER A 124 -6.18 -12.82 8.78
CA SER A 124 -7.11 -12.03 7.95
C SER A 124 -7.63 -10.79 8.68
N PRO A 125 -7.99 -9.71 7.97
CA PRO A 125 -8.65 -8.54 8.56
C PRO A 125 -9.95 -8.91 9.30
N ALA A 126 -10.75 -9.81 8.74
CA ALA A 126 -12.02 -10.25 9.32
C ALA A 126 -11.84 -10.87 10.72
N ALA A 127 -10.73 -11.59 10.95
CA ALA A 127 -10.43 -12.19 12.25
C ALA A 127 -10.19 -11.17 13.39
N ILE A 128 -9.95 -9.90 13.06
CA ILE A 128 -9.86 -8.79 14.03
C ILE A 128 -11.03 -7.79 13.88
N GLY A 129 -12.13 -8.23 13.25
CA GLY A 129 -13.33 -7.42 13.04
C GLY A 129 -13.11 -6.25 12.08
N VAL A 130 -12.20 -6.37 11.12
CA VAL A 130 -12.01 -5.41 10.02
C VAL A 130 -12.67 -5.96 8.76
N GLY A 131 -13.65 -5.24 8.22
CA GLY A 131 -14.28 -5.60 6.94
C GLY A 131 -13.40 -5.27 5.75
N ASP A 132 -13.66 -5.94 4.63
CA ASP A 132 -12.86 -5.88 3.41
C ASP A 132 -12.68 -4.44 2.90
N ASP A 133 -13.75 -3.65 2.84
CA ASP A 133 -13.69 -2.28 2.33
C ASP A 133 -12.75 -1.40 3.16
N HIS A 134 -12.71 -1.59 4.48
CA HIS A 134 -11.76 -0.87 5.33
C HIS A 134 -10.33 -1.37 5.13
N ALA A 135 -10.13 -2.67 4.91
CA ALA A 135 -8.81 -3.22 4.59
C ALA A 135 -8.28 -2.74 3.23
N VAL A 136 -9.12 -2.75 2.20
CA VAL A 136 -8.82 -2.21 0.87
C VAL A 136 -8.47 -0.73 0.97
N HIS A 137 -9.31 0.07 1.63
CA HIS A 137 -9.06 1.48 1.85
C HIS A 137 -7.72 1.71 2.57
N THR A 138 -7.45 0.94 3.63
CA THR A 138 -6.17 1.02 4.37
C THR A 138 -4.98 0.78 3.45
N LEU A 139 -5.01 -0.21 2.57
CA LEU A 139 -3.93 -0.48 1.60
C LEU A 139 -3.74 0.66 0.59
N ARG A 140 -4.81 1.40 0.25
CA ARG A 140 -4.74 2.56 -0.66
C ARG A 140 -4.07 3.76 0.00
N VAL A 141 -4.42 4.06 1.24
CA VAL A 141 -4.05 5.32 1.90
C VAL A 141 -2.82 5.22 2.79
N CYS A 142 -2.43 4.03 3.25
CA CYS A 142 -1.32 3.88 4.21
C CYS A 142 0.03 4.39 3.68
N ARG A 143 0.23 4.41 2.35
CA ARG A 143 1.43 5.00 1.73
C ARG A 143 1.54 6.50 1.99
N GLN A 144 0.45 7.23 2.17
CA GLN A 144 0.46 8.70 2.23
C GLN A 144 1.07 9.23 3.54
N ILE A 145 1.08 8.43 4.60
CA ILE A 145 1.33 8.91 5.98
C ILE A 145 2.81 9.26 6.29
N ARG A 146 3.76 8.91 5.43
CA ARG A 146 5.21 9.09 5.65
C ARG A 146 5.93 9.46 4.36
N ASN A 147 6.91 10.36 4.46
CA ASN A 147 7.86 10.69 3.40
C ASN A 147 8.87 9.55 3.18
N ARG A 148 8.37 8.44 2.64
CA ARG A 148 9.15 7.30 2.16
C ARG A 148 8.43 6.70 0.98
N TYR A 149 9.14 6.58 -0.14
CA TYR A 149 8.63 5.86 -1.31
C TYR A 149 8.74 4.36 -1.06
N VAL A 150 7.62 3.64 -1.12
CA VAL A 150 7.53 2.19 -0.87
C VAL A 150 6.85 1.47 -2.03
N GLY A 151 6.82 0.14 -2.02
CA GLY A 151 6.22 -0.66 -3.10
C GLY A 151 4.77 -0.28 -3.44
N LEU A 152 3.98 0.15 -2.45
CA LEU A 152 2.61 0.62 -2.68
C LEU A 152 2.57 1.95 -3.45
N ASP A 153 3.58 2.82 -3.33
CA ASP A 153 3.69 4.01 -4.17
C ASP A 153 3.95 3.61 -5.63
N LEU A 154 4.86 2.66 -5.88
CA LEU A 154 5.10 2.12 -7.21
C LEU A 154 3.82 1.52 -7.81
N MET A 155 3.09 0.70 -7.05
CA MET A 155 1.81 0.13 -7.50
C MET A 155 0.76 1.21 -7.81
N ALA A 156 0.77 2.33 -7.09
CA ALA A 156 -0.10 3.46 -7.37
C ALA A 156 0.34 4.20 -8.65
N ASP A 157 1.63 4.43 -8.85
CA ASP A 157 2.18 5.06 -10.05
C ASP A 157 1.98 4.20 -11.31
N LEU A 158 1.87 2.88 -11.14
CA LEU A 158 1.51 1.91 -12.19
C LEU A 158 -0.01 1.84 -12.44
N GLY A 159 -0.84 2.55 -11.68
CA GLY A 159 -2.29 2.52 -11.82
C GLY A 159 -2.95 1.19 -11.44
N VAL A 160 -2.26 0.33 -10.67
CA VAL A 160 -2.75 -1.03 -10.34
C VAL A 160 -3.11 -1.22 -8.87
N LEU A 161 -2.69 -0.31 -7.97
CA LEU A 161 -2.88 -0.45 -6.53
C LEU A 161 -4.34 -0.70 -6.15
N ASP A 162 -5.30 0.04 -6.72
CA ASP A 162 -6.70 -0.07 -6.32
C ASP A 162 -7.30 -1.44 -6.60
N ARG A 163 -7.05 -1.97 -7.80
CA ARG A 163 -7.48 -3.31 -8.24
C ARG A 163 -6.77 -4.40 -7.45
N TRP A 164 -5.46 -4.26 -7.22
CA TRP A 164 -4.71 -5.27 -6.50
C TRP A 164 -5.03 -5.30 -5.01
N ALA A 165 -5.29 -4.15 -4.39
CA ALA A 165 -5.76 -4.07 -3.00
C ALA A 165 -7.09 -4.82 -2.82
N GLU A 166 -8.05 -4.62 -3.72
CA GLU A 166 -9.31 -5.39 -3.73
C GLU A 166 -9.06 -6.89 -3.85
N ALA A 167 -8.24 -7.29 -4.82
CA ALA A 167 -7.95 -8.69 -5.07
C ALA A 167 -7.26 -9.36 -3.88
N VAL A 168 -6.24 -8.77 -3.26
CA VAL A 168 -5.52 -9.43 -2.14
C VAL A 168 -6.33 -9.51 -0.85
N VAL A 169 -7.32 -8.62 -0.68
CA VAL A 169 -8.23 -8.64 0.46
C VAL A 169 -9.35 -9.65 0.23
N ARG A 170 -9.98 -9.65 -0.95
CA ARG A 170 -11.19 -10.45 -1.26
C ARG A 170 -10.88 -11.86 -1.75
N ASP A 171 -9.76 -12.08 -2.45
CA ASP A 171 -9.30 -13.43 -2.85
C ASP A 171 -8.67 -14.19 -1.67
N GLY A 172 -8.49 -13.53 -0.52
CA GLY A 172 -7.87 -14.07 0.69
C GLY A 172 -8.83 -14.77 1.66
N THR A 173 -10.06 -15.04 1.22
CA THR A 173 -11.13 -15.72 1.98
C THR A 173 -11.27 -17.17 1.57
#